data_AF-A0AA42WBB7-F1
#
_entry.id   AF-A0AA42WBB7-F1
#
_cell.length_a   1.000
_cell.length_b   1.000
_cell.length_c   1.000
_cell.angle_alpha   90.00
_cell.angle_beta   90.00
_cell.angle_gamma   90.00
#
_symmetry.space_group_name_H-M   'P 1'
#
loop_
_entity.id
_entity.type
_entity.pdbx_description
1 polymer ?
#
loop_
_entity_poly.entity_id
_entity_poly.type
_entity_poly.pdbx_seq_one_letter_code
_entity_poly.pdbx_strand_id
1 'polypeptide(L)'
;MAFFLSMLAAPAGASVIYDNHGLVVEVTTSGRSDWNTGQRQNTRSTTITFQGNKLCGPEVGKLLYPGRKETAAGAFFCAGPAKALETDAVLAYFNSSSTDAVLAHLQVVNGALRVNRLALSDKRDRDRPNGTRFEAARLPGWTRVETAWNETVMIRHAPLKALNLGAGKLLDVDGDVAYLAIPPGRDVVVVQPATHVKDAHGYQQYVPEITKFVDAPVAFRAVRMSDGRELARLDFKDTCLSLPALGFNQPDPLATSSTRPDVAFDDVPAWRARTLQLTQAQGRATLTLQPGVSLPAKANCKPG
;
A
#
# COMPACT_ATOMS: atom_id res chain seq x y z
N MET A 1 52.14 20.66 -10.16
CA MET A 1 51.33 19.66 -10.89
C MET A 1 50.32 19.09 -9.90
N ALA A 2 49.04 19.45 -10.07
CA ALA A 2 47.97 19.03 -9.18
C ALA A 2 47.47 17.64 -9.59
N PHE A 3 47.47 16.70 -8.63
CA PHE A 3 46.88 15.38 -8.74
C PHE A 3 45.35 15.52 -8.80
N PHE A 4 44.75 15.22 -9.94
CA PHE A 4 43.30 15.01 -10.03
C PHE A 4 42.97 13.63 -9.47
N LEU A 5 42.47 13.60 -8.23
CA LEU A 5 41.77 12.45 -7.67
C LEU A 5 40.43 12.30 -8.40
N SER A 6 40.39 11.42 -9.39
CA SER A 6 39.15 10.92 -9.97
C SER A 6 38.37 10.19 -8.87
N MET A 7 37.30 10.80 -8.36
CA MET A 7 36.33 10.10 -7.52
C MET A 7 35.72 8.96 -8.35
N LEU A 8 36.20 7.73 -8.10
CA LEU A 8 35.56 6.51 -8.57
C LEU A 8 34.15 6.46 -7.97
N ALA A 9 33.14 6.57 -8.82
CA ALA A 9 31.77 6.28 -8.45
C ALA A 9 31.69 4.83 -7.94
N ALA A 10 31.27 4.64 -6.69
CA ALA A 10 31.03 3.31 -6.15
C ALA A 10 30.03 2.54 -7.06
N PRO A 11 30.26 1.24 -7.33
CA PRO A 11 29.38 0.48 -8.21
C PRO A 11 27.98 0.37 -7.62
N ALA A 12 26.98 0.45 -8.49
CA ALA A 12 25.60 0.10 -8.18
C ALA A 12 25.56 -1.34 -7.65
N GLY A 13 25.27 -1.52 -6.36
CA GLY A 13 25.15 -2.84 -5.76
C GLY A 13 23.85 -3.50 -6.23
N ALA A 14 23.95 -4.58 -7.01
CA ALA A 14 22.88 -5.55 -7.13
C ALA A 14 22.92 -6.46 -5.90
N SER A 15 21.79 -6.67 -5.25
CA SER A 15 21.64 -7.62 -4.14
C SER A 15 20.60 -8.68 -4.48
N VAL A 16 20.96 -9.94 -4.32
CA VAL A 16 20.02 -11.05 -4.39
C VAL A 16 19.25 -11.09 -3.08
N ILE A 17 17.92 -10.93 -3.14
CA ILE A 17 17.04 -10.96 -1.95
C ILE A 17 16.30 -12.28 -1.81
N TYR A 18 16.29 -13.10 -2.87
CA TYR A 18 15.70 -14.44 -2.89
C TYR A 18 16.39 -15.27 -3.98
N ASP A 19 16.79 -16.48 -3.66
CA ASP A 19 17.31 -17.46 -4.62
C ASP A 19 16.95 -18.86 -4.10
N ASN A 20 15.90 -19.44 -4.67
CA ASN A 20 15.51 -20.81 -4.35
C ASN A 20 14.73 -21.45 -5.51
N HIS A 21 14.95 -22.75 -5.74
CA HIS A 21 14.27 -23.56 -6.76
C HIS A 21 14.26 -22.93 -8.18
N GLY A 22 15.31 -22.20 -8.53
CA GLY A 22 15.46 -21.53 -9.82
C GLY A 22 14.64 -20.24 -9.96
N LEU A 23 13.93 -19.79 -8.92
CA LEU A 23 13.36 -18.45 -8.82
C LEU A 23 14.38 -17.55 -8.12
N VAL A 24 14.81 -16.49 -8.81
CA VAL A 24 15.81 -15.54 -8.30
C VAL A 24 15.23 -14.13 -8.35
N VAL A 25 15.44 -13.37 -7.28
CA VAL A 25 15.03 -11.96 -7.17
C VAL A 25 16.25 -11.12 -6.85
N GLU A 26 16.56 -10.20 -7.75
CA GLU A 26 17.67 -9.27 -7.65
C GLU A 26 17.15 -7.85 -7.56
N VAL A 27 17.73 -7.07 -6.65
CA VAL A 27 17.44 -5.65 -6.48
C VAL A 27 18.69 -4.85 -6.81
N THR A 28 18.59 -3.97 -7.79
CA THR A 28 19.70 -3.09 -8.17
C THR A 28 19.37 -1.67 -7.74
N THR A 29 20.27 -1.04 -6.99
CA THR A 29 20.16 0.39 -6.66
C THR A 29 21.15 1.17 -7.51
N SER A 30 20.65 2.02 -8.40
CA SER A 30 21.45 2.95 -9.18
C SER A 30 21.27 4.37 -8.65
N GLY A 31 22.31 5.19 -8.74
CA GLY A 31 22.25 6.60 -8.38
C GLY A 31 22.58 7.47 -9.58
N ARG A 32 21.76 8.48 -9.86
CA ARG A 32 22.02 9.51 -10.87
C ARG A 32 21.93 10.89 -10.22
N SER A 33 22.85 11.79 -10.55
CA SER A 33 22.67 13.20 -10.20
C SER A 33 21.63 13.82 -11.14
N ASP A 34 20.57 14.39 -10.57
CA ASP A 34 19.66 15.23 -11.31
C ASP A 34 20.41 16.50 -11.74
N TRP A 35 20.50 16.71 -13.05
CA TRP A 35 21.25 17.82 -13.62
C TRP A 35 20.60 19.18 -13.37
N ASN A 36 19.29 19.22 -13.11
CA ASN A 36 18.55 20.45 -12.83
C ASN A 36 18.69 20.89 -11.37
N THR A 37 18.64 19.93 -10.44
CA THR A 37 18.62 20.22 -9.00
C THR A 37 19.95 19.97 -8.31
N GLY A 38 20.91 19.30 -8.99
CA GLY A 38 22.16 18.83 -8.41
C GLY A 38 21.97 17.71 -7.37
N GLN A 39 20.73 17.26 -7.15
CA GLN A 39 20.41 16.27 -6.12
C GLN A 39 20.65 14.85 -6.66
N ARG A 40 21.26 14.01 -5.83
CA ARG A 40 21.43 12.59 -6.14
C ARG A 40 20.08 11.88 -6.01
N GLN A 41 19.56 11.39 -7.12
CA GLN A 41 18.39 10.52 -7.17
C GLN A 41 18.84 9.06 -7.21
N ASN A 42 18.34 8.25 -6.28
CA ASN A 42 18.56 6.82 -6.31
C ASN A 42 17.31 6.13 -6.88
N THR A 43 17.51 5.24 -7.83
CA THR A 43 16.47 4.40 -8.41
C THR A 43 16.73 2.96 -7.99
N ARG A 44 15.68 2.29 -7.50
CA ARG A 44 15.70 0.86 -7.21
C ARG A 44 14.96 0.13 -8.32
N SER A 45 15.64 -0.78 -9.02
CA SER A 45 15.01 -1.72 -9.94
C SER A 45 15.02 -3.13 -9.36
N THR A 46 14.06 -3.93 -9.78
CA THR A 46 13.95 -5.33 -9.35
C THR A 46 13.86 -6.20 -10.59
N THR A 47 14.68 -7.24 -10.64
CA THR A 47 14.65 -8.27 -11.67
C THR A 47 14.23 -9.57 -11.01
N ILE A 48 13.20 -10.21 -11.57
CA ILE A 48 12.79 -11.55 -11.15
C ILE A 48 13.03 -12.49 -12.33
N THR A 49 13.76 -13.57 -12.09
CA THR A 49 13.99 -14.62 -13.08
C THR A 49 13.49 -15.97 -12.58
N PHE A 50 12.99 -16.79 -13.49
CA PHE A 50 12.68 -18.19 -13.24
C PHE A 50 13.37 -19.06 -14.28
N GLN A 51 14.23 -19.98 -13.83
CA GLN A 51 15.07 -20.83 -14.69
C GLN A 51 15.88 -20.00 -15.71
N GLY A 52 16.42 -18.86 -15.27
CA GLY A 52 17.18 -17.92 -16.11
C GLY A 52 16.34 -17.01 -17.01
N ASN A 53 15.02 -17.22 -17.10
CA ASN A 53 14.13 -16.38 -17.90
C ASN A 53 13.56 -15.25 -17.06
N LYS A 54 13.70 -14.00 -17.54
CA LYS A 54 13.14 -12.82 -16.87
C LYS A 54 11.61 -12.87 -16.91
N LEU A 55 10.97 -12.58 -15.77
CA LEU A 55 9.53 -12.36 -15.69
C LEU A 55 9.17 -10.94 -16.16
N CYS A 56 9.33 -10.71 -17.47
CA CYS A 56 9.03 -9.45 -18.13
C CYS A 56 8.60 -9.71 -19.57
N GLY A 57 7.36 -9.38 -19.92
CA GLY A 57 6.78 -9.66 -21.22
C GLY A 57 5.26 -9.88 -21.21
N PRO A 58 4.66 -10.10 -22.39
CA PRO A 58 3.23 -10.42 -22.51
C PRO A 58 2.88 -11.81 -21.93
N GLU A 59 3.85 -12.73 -21.86
CA GLU A 59 3.64 -14.05 -21.24
C GLU A 59 3.37 -13.95 -19.73
N VAL A 60 3.87 -12.90 -19.07
CA VAL A 60 3.58 -12.62 -17.66
C VAL A 60 2.10 -12.27 -17.46
N GLY A 61 1.49 -11.54 -18.39
CA GLY A 61 0.05 -11.26 -18.37
C GLY A 61 -0.79 -12.54 -18.36
N LYS A 62 -0.39 -13.56 -19.12
CA LYS A 62 -1.07 -14.87 -19.13
C LYS A 62 -0.91 -15.64 -17.81
N LEU A 63 0.22 -15.46 -17.11
CA LEU A 63 0.45 -16.05 -15.79
C LEU A 63 -0.38 -15.36 -14.70
N LEU A 64 -0.52 -14.03 -14.77
CA LEU A 64 -1.28 -13.23 -13.80
C LEU A 64 -2.80 -13.39 -13.95
N TYR A 65 -3.27 -13.67 -15.18
CA TYR A 65 -4.69 -13.80 -15.53
C TYR A 65 -4.97 -15.15 -16.21
N PRO A 66 -4.94 -16.26 -15.44
CA PRO A 66 -5.20 -17.59 -16.00
C PRO A 66 -6.63 -17.64 -16.56
N GLY A 67 -6.77 -18.04 -17.82
CA GLY A 67 -8.07 -18.16 -18.50
C GLY A 67 -8.40 -17.04 -19.51
N ARG A 68 -7.55 -16.02 -19.67
CA ARG A 68 -7.60 -14.99 -20.75
C ARG A 68 -8.92 -14.25 -20.95
N LYS A 69 -9.85 -14.29 -19.99
CA LYS A 69 -11.12 -13.55 -20.06
C LYS A 69 -10.96 -12.05 -19.83
N GLU A 70 -9.85 -11.65 -19.21
CA GLU A 70 -9.54 -10.25 -18.94
C GLU A 70 -8.65 -9.67 -20.05
N THR A 71 -8.98 -8.47 -20.52
CA THR A 71 -8.18 -7.73 -21.52
C THR A 71 -6.74 -7.53 -21.05
N ALA A 72 -6.53 -7.40 -19.73
CA ALA A 72 -5.22 -7.30 -19.09
C ALA A 72 -4.32 -8.55 -19.31
N ALA A 73 -4.87 -9.72 -19.66
CA ALA A 73 -4.08 -10.93 -19.90
C ALA A 73 -3.11 -10.80 -21.08
N GLY A 74 -3.39 -9.89 -22.03
CA GLY A 74 -2.51 -9.58 -23.16
C GLY A 74 -1.53 -8.43 -22.91
N ALA A 75 -1.61 -7.78 -21.74
CA ALA A 75 -0.76 -6.64 -21.44
C ALA A 75 0.70 -7.06 -21.18
N PHE A 76 1.62 -6.14 -21.45
CA PHE A 76 3.03 -6.31 -21.16
C PHE A 76 3.29 -5.97 -19.70
N PHE A 77 3.74 -6.95 -18.92
CA PHE A 77 4.07 -6.77 -17.51
C PHE A 77 5.54 -7.06 -17.26
N CYS A 78 6.16 -6.28 -16.38
CA CYS A 78 7.49 -6.58 -15.84
C CYS A 78 7.48 -6.52 -14.33
N ALA A 79 8.36 -7.33 -13.73
CA ALA A 79 8.59 -7.30 -12.30
C ALA A 79 8.91 -5.88 -11.81
N GLY A 80 8.12 -5.41 -10.85
CA GLY A 80 8.38 -4.25 -10.02
C GLY A 80 8.98 -4.68 -8.68
N PRO A 81 8.84 -3.85 -7.64
CA PRO A 81 9.33 -4.18 -6.31
C PRO A 81 8.86 -5.56 -5.83
N ALA A 82 9.76 -6.28 -5.19
CA ALA A 82 9.51 -7.61 -4.64
C ALA A 82 9.98 -7.71 -3.18
N LYS A 83 9.40 -8.65 -2.45
CA LYS A 83 9.72 -8.98 -1.07
C LYS A 83 9.79 -10.49 -0.91
N ALA A 84 10.96 -10.98 -0.51
CA ALA A 84 11.11 -12.35 -0.04
C ALA A 84 10.27 -12.56 1.22
N LEU A 85 9.56 -13.68 1.28
CA LEU A 85 8.82 -14.07 2.47
C LEU A 85 9.67 -14.97 3.35
N GLU A 86 9.24 -15.14 4.60
CA GLU A 86 9.79 -16.15 5.52
C GLU A 86 9.47 -17.59 5.02
N THR A 87 8.51 -17.70 4.09
CA THR A 87 8.21 -18.92 3.35
C THR A 87 9.07 -19.01 2.09
N ASP A 88 9.16 -20.19 1.47
CA ASP A 88 9.81 -20.39 0.14
C ASP A 88 8.99 -19.74 -1.00
N ALA A 89 8.73 -18.44 -0.89
CA ALA A 89 7.91 -17.66 -1.78
C ALA A 89 8.27 -16.16 -1.76
N VAL A 90 7.73 -15.44 -2.73
CA VAL A 90 7.99 -14.02 -2.95
C VAL A 90 6.67 -13.29 -3.19
N LEU A 91 6.47 -12.12 -2.59
CA LEU A 91 5.49 -11.15 -3.05
C LEU A 91 6.14 -10.22 -4.07
N ALA A 92 5.50 -10.03 -5.22
CA ALA A 92 6.02 -9.17 -6.28
C ALA A 92 4.91 -8.33 -6.90
N TYR A 93 5.19 -7.04 -7.06
CA TYR A 93 4.40 -6.21 -7.94
C TYR A 93 4.79 -6.48 -9.40
N PHE A 94 3.81 -6.46 -10.29
CA PHE A 94 4.00 -6.47 -11.73
C PHE A 94 3.41 -5.20 -12.30
N ASN A 95 4.25 -4.42 -12.96
CA ASN A 95 3.89 -3.12 -13.51
C ASN A 95 3.64 -3.23 -15.01
N SER A 96 2.67 -2.48 -15.50
CA SER A 96 2.40 -2.31 -16.92
C SER A 96 2.24 -0.84 -17.25
N SER A 97 2.58 -0.45 -18.47
CA SER A 97 2.29 0.89 -19.00
C SER A 97 0.87 1.00 -19.57
N SER A 98 0.19 -0.12 -19.81
CA SER A 98 -1.12 -0.16 -20.45
C SER A 98 -2.25 -0.62 -19.53
N THR A 99 -1.94 -1.02 -18.30
CA THR A 99 -2.93 -1.44 -17.30
C THR A 99 -2.38 -1.25 -15.89
N ASP A 100 -3.22 -1.49 -14.89
CA ASP A 100 -2.88 -1.29 -13.49
C ASP A 100 -1.83 -2.28 -12.99
N ALA A 101 -1.04 -1.84 -12.01
CA ALA A 101 -0.09 -2.71 -11.35
C ALA A 101 -0.82 -3.82 -10.57
N VAL A 102 -0.23 -5.02 -10.56
CA VAL A 102 -0.81 -6.20 -9.92
C VAL A 102 0.12 -6.70 -8.84
N LEU A 103 -0.41 -7.10 -7.69
CA LEU A 103 0.34 -7.82 -6.68
C LEU A 103 0.14 -9.33 -6.86
N ALA A 104 1.24 -10.08 -6.87
CA ALA A 104 1.20 -11.54 -6.97
C ALA A 104 2.12 -12.20 -5.94
N HIS A 105 1.72 -13.40 -5.54
CA HIS A 105 2.54 -14.35 -4.80
C HIS A 105 3.17 -15.34 -5.79
N LEU A 106 4.49 -15.45 -5.73
CA LEU A 106 5.31 -16.33 -6.55
C LEU A 106 5.86 -17.45 -5.68
N GLN A 107 5.64 -18.69 -6.09
CA GLN A 107 6.17 -19.86 -5.41
C GLN A 107 6.53 -20.93 -6.43
N VAL A 108 7.60 -21.69 -6.20
CA VAL A 108 7.92 -22.85 -7.03
C VAL A 108 7.37 -24.10 -6.36
N VAL A 109 6.48 -24.82 -7.04
CA VAL A 109 5.87 -26.06 -6.55
C VAL A 109 6.07 -27.14 -7.59
N ASN A 110 6.70 -28.26 -7.20
CA ASN A 110 7.03 -29.38 -8.09
C ASN A 110 7.82 -28.92 -9.34
N GLY A 111 8.78 -28.02 -9.15
CA GLY A 111 9.61 -27.47 -10.24
C GLY A 111 8.90 -26.50 -11.18
N ALA A 112 7.62 -26.17 -10.95
CA ALA A 112 6.86 -25.22 -11.75
C ALA A 112 6.61 -23.91 -10.98
N LEU A 113 6.78 -22.78 -11.65
CA LEU A 113 6.41 -21.48 -11.11
C LEU A 113 4.88 -21.37 -10.99
N ARG A 114 4.42 -21.14 -9.77
CA ARG A 114 3.04 -20.79 -9.44
C ARG A 114 2.98 -19.30 -9.19
N VAL A 115 2.20 -18.62 -10.03
CA VAL A 115 1.88 -17.20 -9.89
C VAL A 115 0.44 -17.11 -9.43
N ASN A 116 0.22 -16.58 -8.23
CA ASN A 116 -1.11 -16.36 -7.70
C ASN A 116 -1.33 -14.85 -7.52
N ARG A 117 -2.20 -14.25 -8.34
CA ARG A 117 -2.61 -12.87 -8.16
C ARG A 117 -3.35 -12.73 -6.83
N LEU A 118 -2.96 -11.74 -6.04
CA LEU A 118 -3.62 -11.43 -4.79
C LEU A 118 -4.66 -10.33 -5.01
N ALA A 119 -5.93 -10.65 -4.74
CA ALA A 119 -6.97 -9.65 -4.62
C ALA A 119 -6.74 -8.84 -3.34
N LEU A 120 -6.63 -7.53 -3.49
CA LEU A 120 -6.52 -6.54 -2.42
C LEU A 120 -7.90 -6.06 -1.95
N SER A 121 -8.96 -6.32 -2.73
CA SER A 121 -10.34 -6.04 -2.37
C SER A 121 -11.28 -7.07 -2.99
N ASP A 122 -12.37 -7.40 -2.29
CA ASP A 122 -13.46 -8.19 -2.88
C ASP A 122 -14.26 -7.38 -3.92
N LYS A 123 -14.11 -6.05 -3.89
CA LYS A 123 -14.70 -5.14 -4.86
C LYS A 123 -13.74 -4.93 -6.03
N ARG A 124 -14.11 -5.40 -7.21
CA ARG A 124 -13.24 -5.37 -8.41
C ARG A 124 -12.74 -3.97 -8.76
N ASP A 125 -13.61 -2.98 -8.65
CA ASP A 125 -13.29 -1.57 -8.90
C ASP A 125 -12.25 -1.03 -7.91
N ARG A 126 -12.10 -1.65 -6.74
CA ARG A 126 -11.18 -1.24 -5.66
C ARG A 126 -9.95 -2.13 -5.53
N ASP A 127 -9.80 -3.12 -6.40
CA ASP A 127 -8.70 -4.09 -6.42
C ASP A 127 -7.47 -3.56 -7.18
N ARG A 128 -6.97 -2.40 -6.75
CA ARG A 128 -5.78 -1.76 -7.33
C ARG A 128 -4.87 -1.23 -6.23
N PRO A 129 -3.55 -1.47 -6.31
CA PRO A 129 -2.61 -0.96 -5.32
C PRO A 129 -2.37 0.56 -5.47
N ASN A 130 -2.09 1.22 -4.35
CA ASN A 130 -1.61 2.60 -4.30
C ASN A 130 -0.07 2.60 -4.34
N GLY A 131 0.47 2.66 -5.56
CA GLY A 131 1.89 2.45 -5.78
C GLY A 131 2.31 1.00 -5.59
N THR A 132 3.60 0.76 -5.42
CA THR A 132 4.21 -0.59 -5.45
C THR A 132 5.12 -0.84 -4.26
N ARG A 133 4.84 -0.18 -3.13
CA ARG A 133 5.67 -0.26 -1.94
C ARG A 133 5.11 -1.29 -0.96
N PHE A 134 5.99 -2.16 -0.48
CA PHE A 134 5.71 -3.01 0.67
C PHE A 134 6.00 -2.24 1.95
N GLU A 135 5.00 -2.16 2.83
CA GLU A 135 5.09 -1.49 4.11
C GLU A 135 5.18 -2.50 5.26
N ALA A 136 5.77 -2.06 6.37
CA ALA A 136 5.81 -2.84 7.58
C ALA A 136 4.40 -3.01 8.17
N ALA A 137 4.04 -4.26 8.45
CA ALA A 137 2.78 -4.66 9.05
C ALA A 137 2.76 -4.56 10.58
N ARG A 138 3.91 -4.26 11.21
CA ARG A 138 4.12 -4.29 12.67
C ARG A 138 3.82 -5.65 13.32
N LEU A 139 3.77 -6.71 12.51
CA LEU A 139 3.51 -8.08 12.93
C LEU A 139 4.39 -9.04 12.11
N PRO A 140 5.20 -9.92 12.75
CA PRO A 140 6.02 -10.90 12.04
C PRO A 140 5.17 -11.85 11.17
N GLY A 141 5.66 -12.19 9.98
CA GLY A 141 4.91 -13.03 9.03
C GLY A 141 3.75 -12.32 8.31
N TRP A 142 3.71 -10.98 8.38
CA TRP A 142 2.74 -10.14 7.68
C TRP A 142 3.41 -9.05 6.85
N THR A 143 2.72 -8.58 5.83
CA THR A 143 3.13 -7.42 5.02
C THR A 143 1.95 -6.51 4.81
N ARG A 144 2.18 -5.20 4.88
CA ARG A 144 1.15 -4.20 4.64
C ARG A 144 1.33 -3.63 3.24
N VAL A 145 0.22 -3.44 2.55
CA VAL A 145 0.15 -2.69 1.29
C VAL A 145 -1.05 -1.76 1.36
N GLU A 146 -1.14 -0.82 0.43
CA GLU A 146 -2.26 0.11 0.33
C GLU A 146 -2.96 -0.02 -1.00
N THR A 147 -4.28 0.18 -1.02
CA THR A 147 -5.07 0.28 -2.26
C THR A 147 -5.19 1.74 -2.69
N ALA A 148 -5.48 1.98 -3.98
CA ALA A 148 -5.66 3.32 -4.54
C ALA A 148 -6.78 4.15 -3.85
N TRP A 149 -7.60 3.52 -3.01
CA TRP A 149 -8.63 4.16 -2.18
C TRP A 149 -8.18 4.43 -0.74
N ASN A 150 -6.87 4.47 -0.49
CA ASN A 150 -6.29 4.67 0.84
C ASN A 150 -6.74 3.61 1.87
N GLU A 151 -6.97 2.38 1.42
CA GLU A 151 -7.26 1.26 2.31
C GLU A 151 -6.00 0.53 2.71
N THR A 152 -5.94 0.10 3.97
CA THR A 152 -4.86 -0.76 4.47
C THR A 152 -5.20 -2.21 4.20
N VAL A 153 -4.32 -2.92 3.50
CA VAL A 153 -4.42 -4.37 3.28
C VAL A 153 -3.27 -5.07 4.00
N MET A 154 -3.60 -6.06 4.81
CA MET A 154 -2.67 -6.89 5.55
C MET A 154 -2.56 -8.25 4.86
N ILE A 155 -1.35 -8.66 4.48
CA ILE A 155 -1.08 -9.92 3.80
C ILE A 155 -0.37 -10.83 4.78
N ARG A 156 -1.04 -11.89 5.22
CA ARG A 156 -0.45 -12.98 5.99
C ARG A 156 0.36 -13.87 5.06
N HIS A 157 1.58 -14.24 5.44
CA HIS A 157 2.46 -15.07 4.61
C HIS A 157 2.12 -16.56 4.68
N ALA A 158 1.68 -17.05 5.85
CA ALA A 158 1.34 -18.46 6.07
C ALA A 158 0.16 -18.65 7.06
N PRO A 159 -0.98 -19.23 6.63
CA PRO A 159 -1.36 -19.42 5.23
C PRO A 159 -1.50 -18.07 4.50
N LEU A 160 -1.23 -18.08 3.20
CA LEU A 160 -1.32 -16.89 2.36
C LEU A 160 -2.76 -16.35 2.34
N LYS A 161 -2.96 -15.14 2.86
CA LYS A 161 -4.25 -14.45 2.84
C LYS A 161 -4.05 -12.94 2.81
N ALA A 162 -4.63 -12.28 1.82
CA ALA A 162 -4.79 -10.83 1.82
C ALA A 162 -6.08 -10.46 2.58
N LEU A 163 -5.98 -9.50 3.48
CA LEU A 163 -7.08 -9.01 4.31
C LEU A 163 -7.17 -7.49 4.20
N ASN A 164 -8.21 -7.01 3.53
CA ASN A 164 -8.49 -5.58 3.43
C ASN A 164 -9.16 -5.10 4.74
N LEU A 165 -8.50 -4.21 5.47
CA LEU A 165 -9.01 -3.62 6.71
C LEU A 165 -9.88 -2.37 6.44
N GLY A 166 -10.00 -1.95 5.18
CA GLY A 166 -10.69 -0.74 4.74
C GLY A 166 -9.86 0.53 4.92
N ALA A 167 -10.52 1.67 4.82
CA ALA A 167 -9.91 2.99 4.84
C ALA A 167 -9.09 3.29 6.11
N GLY A 168 -7.95 3.94 5.93
CA GLY A 168 -7.09 4.45 6.99
C GLY A 168 -5.68 3.87 6.95
N LYS A 169 -4.78 4.52 7.68
CA LYS A 169 -3.37 4.17 7.85
C LYS A 169 -3.18 3.37 9.14
N LEU A 170 -2.37 2.32 9.09
CA LEU A 170 -2.08 1.48 10.26
C LEU A 170 -1.30 2.26 11.32
N LEU A 171 -1.89 2.40 12.51
CA LEU A 171 -1.22 2.89 13.70
C LEU A 171 -0.46 1.76 14.39
N ASP A 172 -1.17 0.66 14.64
CA ASP A 172 -0.67 -0.43 15.47
C ASP A 172 -1.48 -1.71 15.29
N VAL A 173 -0.90 -2.84 15.70
CA VAL A 173 -1.60 -4.12 15.87
C VAL A 173 -1.34 -4.61 17.29
N ASP A 174 -2.41 -4.72 18.08
CA ASP A 174 -2.36 -5.14 19.48
C ASP A 174 -3.25 -6.38 19.66
N GLY A 175 -2.62 -7.53 19.91
CA GLY A 175 -3.30 -8.82 19.89
C GLY A 175 -3.96 -9.11 18.54
N ASP A 176 -5.29 -9.26 18.55
CA ASP A 176 -6.11 -9.53 17.35
C ASP A 176 -6.75 -8.26 16.75
N VAL A 177 -6.36 -7.07 17.19
CA VAL A 177 -6.95 -5.80 16.75
C VAL A 177 -5.92 -4.92 16.05
N ALA A 178 -6.23 -4.51 14.83
CA ALA A 178 -5.54 -3.42 14.13
C ALA A 178 -6.22 -2.08 14.41
N TYR A 179 -5.42 -1.09 14.77
CA TYR A 179 -5.85 0.29 14.95
C TYR A 179 -5.47 1.09 13.72
N LEU A 180 -6.45 1.75 13.11
CA LEU A 180 -6.26 2.60 11.93
C LEU A 180 -6.61 4.04 12.27
N ALA A 181 -5.87 4.98 11.69
CA ALA A 181 -6.26 6.37 11.64
C ALA A 181 -6.70 6.74 10.23
N ILE A 182 -7.80 7.46 10.09
CA ILE A 182 -8.18 8.16 8.87
C ILE A 182 -7.68 9.59 9.04
N PRO A 183 -6.59 10.00 8.36
CA PRO A 183 -6.12 11.37 8.41
C PRO A 183 -7.19 12.31 7.85
N PRO A 184 -7.22 13.57 8.30
CA PRO A 184 -8.16 14.51 7.73
C PRO A 184 -7.80 14.75 6.26
N GLY A 185 -8.79 14.86 5.40
CA GLY A 185 -8.53 14.94 3.97
C GLY A 185 -9.76 15.37 3.19
N ARG A 186 -9.78 14.98 1.91
CA ARG A 186 -10.94 15.15 1.06
C ARG A 186 -11.41 13.77 0.61
N ASP A 187 -12.63 13.43 0.99
CA ASP A 187 -13.32 12.26 0.49
C ASP A 187 -14.09 12.61 -0.78
N VAL A 188 -14.27 11.62 -1.65
CA VAL A 188 -15.06 11.74 -2.88
C VAL A 188 -16.41 11.11 -2.61
N VAL A 189 -17.47 11.93 -2.60
CA VAL A 189 -18.85 11.45 -2.49
C VAL A 189 -19.48 11.47 -3.86
N VAL A 190 -20.07 10.33 -4.24
CA VAL A 190 -20.87 10.18 -5.45
C VAL A 190 -22.17 10.95 -5.25
N VAL A 191 -22.32 12.07 -5.95
CA VAL A 191 -23.55 12.87 -5.95
C VAL A 191 -24.56 12.27 -6.93
N GLN A 192 -24.07 11.74 -8.04
CA GLN A 192 -24.88 11.02 -9.04
C GLN A 192 -24.08 9.83 -9.57
N PRO A 193 -24.59 8.59 -9.49
CA PRO A 193 -23.89 7.42 -10.02
C PRO A 193 -23.84 7.49 -11.55
N ALA A 194 -22.86 6.82 -12.16
CA ALA A 194 -22.81 6.67 -13.61
C ALA A 194 -24.04 5.88 -14.10
N THR A 195 -24.64 6.33 -15.20
CA THR A 195 -25.83 5.68 -15.77
C THR A 195 -25.73 5.59 -17.28
N HIS A 196 -26.42 4.60 -17.85
CA HIS A 196 -26.66 4.54 -19.29
C HIS A 196 -28.08 5.02 -19.55
N VAL A 197 -28.22 6.05 -20.38
CA VAL A 197 -29.51 6.62 -20.77
C VAL A 197 -29.67 6.52 -22.27
N LYS A 198 -30.90 6.38 -22.75
CA LYS A 198 -31.18 6.52 -24.19
C LYS A 198 -31.44 7.99 -24.51
N ASP A 199 -30.79 8.51 -25.55
CA ASP A 199 -31.07 9.84 -26.06
C ASP A 199 -32.43 9.90 -26.78
N ALA A 200 -32.82 11.11 -27.22
CA ALA A 200 -34.08 11.34 -27.92
C ALA A 200 -34.25 10.54 -29.24
N HIS A 201 -33.16 9.96 -29.76
CA HIS A 201 -33.14 9.15 -30.98
C HIS A 201 -32.96 7.65 -30.68
N GLY A 202 -32.94 7.25 -29.41
CA GLY A 202 -32.86 5.86 -28.95
C GLY A 202 -31.44 5.30 -28.82
N TYR A 203 -30.39 6.10 -29.02
CA TYR A 203 -29.00 5.66 -28.85
C TYR A 203 -28.62 5.64 -27.38
N GLN A 204 -27.89 4.60 -26.96
CA GLN A 204 -27.35 4.49 -25.60
C GLN A 204 -26.20 5.48 -25.41
N GLN A 205 -26.34 6.39 -24.46
CA GLN A 205 -25.31 7.31 -24.00
C GLN A 205 -24.88 6.97 -22.57
N TYR A 206 -23.57 7.00 -22.35
CA TYR A 206 -22.99 6.90 -21.02
C TYR A 206 -22.97 8.29 -20.36
N VAL A 207 -23.69 8.43 -19.25
CA VAL A 207 -23.62 9.59 -18.38
C VAL A 207 -22.61 9.25 -17.26
N PRO A 208 -21.44 9.93 -17.23
CA PRO A 208 -20.45 9.68 -16.20
C PRO A 208 -20.98 10.07 -14.81
N GLU A 209 -20.40 9.44 -13.80
CA GLU A 209 -20.63 9.78 -12.40
C GLU A 209 -20.27 11.24 -12.10
N ILE A 210 -21.11 11.90 -11.30
CA ILE A 210 -20.80 13.22 -10.73
C ILE A 210 -20.35 13.01 -9.29
N THR A 211 -19.12 13.44 -8.99
CA THR A 211 -18.57 13.40 -7.64
C THR A 211 -18.39 14.80 -7.05
N LYS A 212 -18.41 14.86 -5.72
CA LYS A 212 -18.05 16.05 -4.96
C LYS A 212 -16.99 15.68 -3.93
N PHE A 213 -15.96 16.51 -3.83
CA PHE A 213 -15.02 16.43 -2.73
C PHE A 213 -15.65 17.03 -1.47
N VAL A 214 -15.69 16.25 -0.38
CA VAL A 214 -16.11 16.70 0.94
C VAL A 214 -14.93 16.60 1.90
N ASP A 215 -14.82 17.52 2.84
CA ASP A 215 -13.79 17.42 3.87
C ASP A 215 -14.10 16.22 4.77
N ALA A 216 -13.14 15.31 4.86
CA ALA A 216 -13.20 14.14 5.71
C ALA A 216 -12.54 14.50 7.06
N PRO A 217 -13.29 14.48 8.17
CA PRO A 217 -12.70 14.71 9.48
C PRO A 217 -11.81 13.53 9.89
N VAL A 218 -10.98 13.74 10.91
CA VAL A 218 -10.23 12.65 11.52
C VAL A 218 -11.19 11.59 12.02
N ALA A 219 -10.82 10.32 11.85
CA ALA A 219 -11.47 9.21 12.52
C ALA A 219 -10.44 8.15 12.92
N PHE A 220 -10.79 7.34 13.91
CA PHE A 220 -10.04 6.13 14.26
C PHE A 220 -10.92 4.91 14.14
N ARG A 221 -10.31 3.79 13.78
CA ARG A 221 -11.00 2.50 13.62
C ARG A 221 -10.22 1.44 14.36
N ALA A 222 -10.95 0.53 15.00
CA ALA A 222 -10.43 -0.73 15.53
C ALA A 222 -11.02 -1.85 14.67
N VAL A 223 -10.16 -2.68 14.10
CA VAL A 223 -10.53 -3.71 13.13
C VAL A 223 -9.97 -5.05 13.58
N ARG A 224 -10.77 -6.11 13.50
CA ARG A 224 -10.33 -7.46 13.85
C ARG A 224 -9.43 -8.05 12.77
N MET A 225 -8.29 -8.61 13.17
CA MET A 225 -7.28 -9.18 12.27
C MET A 225 -7.64 -10.55 11.67
N SER A 226 -8.65 -11.25 12.18
CA SER A 226 -9.05 -12.56 11.65
C SER A 226 -9.90 -12.45 10.37
N ASP A 227 -10.77 -11.45 10.31
CA ASP A 227 -11.81 -11.29 9.28
C ASP A 227 -11.92 -9.86 8.72
N GLY A 228 -11.16 -8.90 9.23
CA GLY A 228 -11.18 -7.51 8.75
C GLY A 228 -12.43 -6.74 9.19
N ARG A 229 -13.23 -7.30 10.10
CA ARG A 229 -14.46 -6.68 10.58
C ARG A 229 -14.13 -5.50 11.49
N GLU A 230 -14.76 -4.35 11.22
CA GLU A 230 -14.70 -3.21 12.12
C GLU A 230 -15.37 -3.55 13.44
N LEU A 231 -14.62 -3.38 14.53
CA LEU A 231 -15.09 -3.60 15.89
C LEU A 231 -15.70 -2.32 16.46
N ALA A 232 -15.01 -1.20 16.27
CA ALA A 232 -15.40 0.09 16.77
C ALA A 232 -14.79 1.21 15.92
N ARG A 233 -15.45 2.36 15.94
CA ARG A 233 -15.02 3.56 15.23
C ARG A 233 -15.25 4.79 16.10
N LEU A 234 -14.32 5.73 16.03
CA LEU A 234 -14.37 7.02 16.69
C LEU A 234 -14.30 8.10 15.61
N ASP A 235 -15.43 8.73 15.32
CA ASP A 235 -15.54 9.82 14.37
C ASP A 235 -15.51 11.17 15.08
N PHE A 236 -14.75 12.12 14.53
CA PHE A 236 -14.80 13.51 14.95
C PHE A 236 -15.67 14.30 13.97
N LYS A 237 -16.50 15.22 14.47
CA LYS A 237 -17.28 16.12 13.62
C LYS A 237 -16.52 17.40 13.26
N ASP A 238 -15.60 17.79 14.14
CA ASP A 238 -14.79 18.98 13.96
C ASP A 238 -13.71 18.73 12.90
N THR A 239 -13.88 19.35 11.73
CA THR A 239 -12.93 19.28 10.60
C THR A 239 -11.66 20.07 10.85
N CYS A 240 -11.60 20.89 11.93
CA CYS A 240 -10.40 21.54 12.39
C CYS A 240 -9.49 20.62 13.19
N LEU A 241 -9.96 19.46 13.64
CA LEU A 241 -9.07 18.48 14.26
C LEU A 241 -8.15 17.83 13.23
N SER A 242 -6.93 17.52 13.66
CA SER A 242 -5.90 16.84 12.89
C SER A 242 -5.24 15.73 13.70
N LEU A 243 -4.44 14.92 13.02
CA LEU A 243 -3.45 14.09 13.67
C LEU A 243 -2.14 14.89 13.79
N PRO A 244 -1.29 14.62 14.80
CA PRO A 244 0.12 15.00 14.71
C PRO A 244 0.73 14.34 13.46
N ALA A 245 1.86 14.84 12.98
CA ALA A 245 2.56 14.23 11.86
C ALA A 245 3.10 12.85 12.28
N LEU A 246 2.34 11.78 12.00
CA LEU A 246 2.71 10.40 12.33
C LEU A 246 3.52 9.76 11.20
N GLY A 247 4.60 9.06 11.55
CA GLY A 247 5.32 8.17 10.65
C GLY A 247 4.54 6.88 10.39
N PHE A 248 3.58 6.88 9.47
CA PHE A 248 2.79 5.68 9.16
C PHE A 248 3.59 4.58 8.45
N ASN A 249 4.61 4.99 7.69
CA ASN A 249 5.42 4.11 6.85
C ASN A 249 6.85 4.06 7.41
N GLN A 250 7.50 2.91 7.27
CA GLN A 250 8.89 2.80 7.67
C GLN A 250 9.72 3.77 6.81
N PRO A 251 10.67 4.53 7.38
CA PRO A 251 11.52 5.40 6.58
C PRO A 251 12.25 4.61 5.49
N ASP A 252 12.27 5.12 4.26
CA ASP A 252 13.08 4.53 3.19
C ASP A 252 14.48 5.15 3.22
N PRO A 253 15.55 4.37 3.47
CA PRO A 253 16.92 4.90 3.47
C PRO A 253 17.33 5.54 2.15
N LEU A 254 16.68 5.20 1.04
CA LEU A 254 16.98 5.74 -0.28
C LEU A 254 16.17 7.01 -0.62
N ALA A 255 15.08 7.27 0.12
CA ALA A 255 14.27 8.46 -0.04
C ALA A 255 14.35 9.31 1.22
N THR A 256 15.32 10.22 1.26
CA THR A 256 15.42 11.23 2.31
C THR A 256 14.26 12.21 2.21
N SER A 257 13.27 12.06 3.09
CA SER A 257 12.27 13.10 3.36
C SER A 257 12.92 14.22 4.18
N SER A 258 12.71 15.47 3.77
CA SER A 258 13.09 16.65 4.56
C SER A 258 12.13 16.92 5.73
N THR A 259 10.94 16.33 5.70
CA THR A 259 9.93 16.49 6.75
C THR A 259 10.09 15.40 7.82
N ARG A 260 10.48 15.81 9.03
CA ARG A 260 10.53 14.94 10.20
C ARG A 260 9.12 14.85 10.81
N PRO A 261 8.59 13.64 11.07
CA PRO A 261 7.31 13.48 11.74
C PRO A 261 7.41 13.90 13.22
N ASP A 262 6.28 14.36 13.79
CA ASP A 262 6.13 14.62 15.22
C ASP A 262 6.24 13.32 16.04
N VAL A 263 5.78 12.20 15.47
CA VAL A 263 5.89 10.85 16.05
C VAL A 263 6.54 9.94 15.01
N ALA A 264 7.73 9.44 15.33
CA ALA A 264 8.46 8.54 14.43
C ALA A 264 7.73 7.20 14.25
N PHE A 265 8.07 6.48 13.18
CA PHE A 265 7.42 5.21 12.82
C PHE A 265 7.42 4.20 13.98
N ASP A 266 8.53 4.06 14.69
CA ASP A 266 8.66 3.10 15.80
C ASP A 266 7.88 3.55 17.06
N ASP A 267 7.56 4.83 17.19
CA ASP A 267 6.85 5.40 18.34
C ASP A 267 5.32 5.45 18.15
N VAL A 268 4.82 5.23 16.93
CA VAL A 268 3.37 5.26 16.63
C VAL A 268 2.57 4.27 17.49
N PRO A 269 3.01 3.01 17.73
CA PRO A 269 2.32 2.08 18.63
C PRO A 269 2.14 2.63 20.05
N ALA A 270 3.21 3.20 20.61
CA ALA A 270 3.19 3.78 21.95
C ALA A 270 2.32 5.04 22.01
N TRP A 271 2.34 5.87 20.96
CA TRP A 271 1.42 7.00 20.82
C TRP A 271 -0.04 6.52 20.78
N ARG A 272 -0.35 5.52 19.92
CA ARG A 272 -1.68 4.90 19.81
C ARG A 272 -2.19 4.42 21.17
N ALA A 273 -1.37 3.69 21.93
CA ALA A 273 -1.76 3.16 23.25
C ALA A 273 -2.07 4.26 24.28
N ARG A 274 -1.34 5.39 24.21
CA ARG A 274 -1.59 6.56 25.07
C ARG A 274 -2.75 7.42 24.59
N THR A 275 -3.15 7.33 23.32
CA THR A 275 -4.18 8.18 22.73
C THR A 275 -5.54 7.51 22.66
N LEU A 276 -5.60 6.21 22.36
CA LEU A 276 -6.82 5.47 22.11
C LEU A 276 -7.06 4.41 23.18
N GLN A 277 -8.34 4.23 23.53
CA GLN A 277 -8.79 3.15 24.38
C GLN A 277 -9.90 2.38 23.66
N LEU A 278 -9.71 1.07 23.52
CA LEU A 278 -10.75 0.15 23.08
C LEU A 278 -11.30 -0.59 24.29
N THR A 279 -12.59 -0.42 24.56
CA THR A 279 -13.29 -1.16 25.61
C THR A 279 -14.23 -2.16 24.96
N GLN A 280 -14.11 -3.44 25.34
CA GLN A 280 -14.97 -4.51 24.84
C GLN A 280 -15.77 -5.10 26.01
N ALA A 281 -17.09 -4.95 25.98
CA ALA A 281 -17.98 -5.47 27.01
C ALA A 281 -19.27 -6.00 26.38
N GLN A 282 -19.70 -7.19 26.79
CA GLN A 282 -21.00 -7.77 26.40
C GLN A 282 -21.25 -7.79 24.87
N GLY A 283 -20.21 -8.11 24.09
CA GLY A 283 -20.31 -8.17 22.62
C GLY A 283 -20.34 -6.81 21.90
N ARG A 284 -20.18 -5.70 22.63
CA ARG A 284 -19.98 -4.35 22.06
C ARG A 284 -18.54 -3.91 22.26
N ALA A 285 -18.00 -3.24 21.26
CA ALA A 285 -16.71 -2.58 21.35
C ALA A 285 -16.90 -1.08 21.15
N THR A 286 -16.21 -0.29 21.97
CA THR A 286 -16.24 1.17 21.90
C THR A 286 -14.82 1.68 21.84
N LEU A 287 -14.55 2.58 20.90
CA LEU A 287 -13.25 3.24 20.75
C LEU A 287 -13.40 4.69 21.20
N THR A 288 -12.57 5.11 22.16
CA THR A 288 -12.55 6.48 22.67
C THR A 288 -11.12 7.03 22.71
N LEU A 289 -10.99 8.35 22.83
CA LEU A 289 -9.72 8.91 23.30
C LEU A 289 -9.50 8.52 24.77
N GLN A 290 -8.25 8.36 25.16
CA GLN A 290 -7.86 8.24 26.56
C GLN A 290 -8.22 9.54 27.33
N PRO A 291 -8.58 9.46 28.62
CA PRO A 291 -8.89 10.64 29.42
C PRO A 291 -7.77 11.67 29.40
N GLY A 292 -8.12 12.95 29.20
CA GLY A 292 -7.16 14.06 29.14
C GLY A 292 -6.39 14.19 27.83
N VAL A 293 -6.60 13.30 26.86
CA VAL A 293 -5.98 13.42 25.53
C VAL A 293 -6.86 14.26 24.60
N SER A 294 -6.24 15.24 23.95
CA SER A 294 -6.83 16.02 22.87
C SER A 294 -6.02 15.87 21.58
N LEU A 295 -6.72 15.95 20.45
CA LEU A 295 -6.08 16.00 19.14
C LEU A 295 -5.65 17.44 18.81
N PRO A 296 -4.56 17.64 18.06
CA PRO A 296 -4.16 18.97 17.61
C PRO A 296 -5.19 19.57 16.65
N ALA A 297 -5.32 20.89 16.69
CA ALA A 297 -6.09 21.63 15.70
C ALA A 297 -5.21 22.03 14.50
N LYS A 298 -5.80 22.05 13.30
CA LYS A 298 -5.17 22.59 12.09
C LYS A 298 -4.89 24.08 12.29
N ALA A 299 -3.68 24.52 11.93
CA ALA A 299 -3.32 25.93 11.97
C ALA A 299 -4.30 26.77 11.14
N ASN A 300 -4.74 27.90 11.70
CA ASN A 300 -5.68 28.85 11.07
C ASN A 300 -7.07 28.28 10.73
N CYS A 301 -7.47 27.14 11.31
CA CYS A 301 -8.81 26.62 11.14
C CYS A 301 -9.78 27.30 12.12
N LYS A 302 -10.90 27.82 11.59
CA LYS A 302 -12.01 28.32 12.40
C LYS A 302 -13.06 27.21 12.48
N PRO A 303 -13.50 26.80 13.67
CA PRO A 303 -14.61 25.87 13.82
C PRO A 303 -15.82 26.41 13.05
N GLY A 304 -16.39 25.58 12.17
CA GLY A 304 -17.64 25.86 11.45
C GLY A 304 -18.86 25.51 12.27
#